data_AF-A0A2V8SV65-F1
#
_entry.id   AF-A0A2V8SV65-F1
#
_cell.length_a   1.000
_cell.length_b   1.000
_cell.length_c   1.000
_cell.angle_alpha   90.00
_cell.angle_beta   90.00
_cell.angle_gamma   90.00
#
_symmetry.space_group_name_H-M   'P 1'
#
loop_
_entity.id
_entity.type
_entity.pdbx_description
1 polymer ?
#
loop_
_entity_poly.entity_id
_entity_poly.type
_entity_poly.pdbx_seq_one_letter_code
_entity_poly.pdbx_strand_id
1 'polypeptide(L)'
;MTTAIEQTLETYGIENWGAGYFGINRKGNLVVHPSETDRTSAADVREIIDDLRRRGITTPVLLRFPQLITAQVRKLQRAFQRSIREYEYQGAHMCVYPMKVNQNRAV
;
A
#
# COMPACT_ATOMS: atom_id res chain seq x y z
N MET A 1 -8.51 10.42 26.66
CA MET A 1 -7.91 9.10 26.91
C MET A 1 -7.69 8.47 25.55
N THR A 2 -6.44 8.16 25.20
CA THR A 2 -6.07 7.54 23.92
C THR A 2 -6.58 6.10 23.91
N THR A 3 -7.23 5.69 22.83
CA THR A 3 -7.79 4.35 22.69
C THR A 3 -6.67 3.31 22.49
N ALA A 4 -6.93 2.04 22.81
CA ALA A 4 -5.96 0.96 22.59
C ALA A 4 -5.52 0.84 21.12
N ILE A 5 -6.39 1.20 20.16
CA ILE A 5 -6.08 1.22 18.73
C ILE A 5 -5.08 2.35 18.41
N GLU A 6 -5.30 3.55 18.94
CA GLU A 6 -4.38 4.68 18.76
C GLU A 6 -3.01 4.37 19.36
N GLN A 7 -2.95 3.78 20.56
CA GLN A 7 -1.70 3.33 21.18
C GLN A 7 -0.98 2.26 20.32
N THR A 8 -1.72 1.37 19.68
CA THR A 8 -1.18 0.34 18.77
C THR A 8 -0.59 0.98 17.52
N LEU A 9 -1.31 1.93 16.90
CA LEU A 9 -0.83 2.67 15.73
C LEU A 9 0.47 3.42 16.02
N GLU A 10 0.56 4.04 17.20
CA GLU A 10 1.75 4.76 17.67
C GLU A 10 2.91 3.79 17.96
N THR A 11 2.65 2.72 18.73
CA THR A 11 3.69 1.74 19.12
C THR A 11 4.33 1.08 17.91
N TYR A 12 3.52 0.70 16.91
CA TYR A 12 4.03 0.08 15.67
C TYR A 12 4.37 1.10 14.58
N GLY A 13 4.16 2.39 14.84
CA GLY A 13 4.50 3.49 13.95
C GLY A 13 3.89 3.36 12.55
N ILE A 14 2.69 2.79 12.43
CA ILE A 14 2.08 2.46 11.12
C ILE A 14 1.93 3.72 10.25
N GLU A 15 1.70 4.87 10.86
CA GLU A 15 1.61 6.15 10.14
C GLU A 15 2.94 6.57 9.50
N ASN A 16 4.08 6.16 10.07
CA ASN A 16 5.41 6.56 9.61
C ASN A 16 5.85 5.82 8.35
N TRP A 17 5.47 4.55 8.20
CA TRP A 17 5.89 3.70 7.08
C TRP A 17 4.72 3.25 6.18
N GLY A 18 3.50 3.25 6.71
CA GLY A 18 2.32 2.71 6.02
C GLY A 18 1.87 3.53 4.82
N ALA A 19 2.31 4.80 4.73
CA ALA A 19 2.09 5.70 3.59
C ALA A 19 0.62 5.81 3.14
N GLY A 20 -0.32 5.58 4.05
CA GLY A 20 -1.76 5.55 3.78
C GLY A 20 -2.29 4.24 3.18
N TYR A 21 -1.43 3.26 2.89
CA TYR A 21 -1.83 1.94 2.41
C TYR A 21 -2.11 0.95 3.54
N PHE A 22 -1.54 1.16 4.73
CA PHE A 22 -1.72 0.27 5.88
C PHE A 22 -2.36 1.01 7.04
N GLY A 23 -3.19 0.31 7.81
CA GLY A 23 -3.85 0.84 8.99
C GLY A 23 -4.41 -0.25 9.89
N ILE A 24 -5.04 0.14 10.99
CA ILE A 24 -5.75 -0.77 11.90
C ILE A 24 -7.24 -0.43 11.86
N ASN A 25 -8.10 -1.43 11.69
CA ASN A 25 -9.55 -1.21 11.74
C ASN A 25 -10.11 -1.27 13.17
N ARG A 26 -11.42 -1.03 13.31
CA ARG A 26 -12.11 -1.06 14.61
C ARG A 26 -12.07 -2.42 15.33
N LYS A 27 -11.76 -3.50 14.62
CA LYS A 27 -11.59 -4.85 15.19
C LYS A 27 -10.16 -5.08 15.73
N GLY A 28 -9.24 -4.12 15.53
CA GLY A 28 -7.83 -4.27 15.87
C GLY A 28 -7.01 -5.03 14.82
N ASN A 29 -7.57 -5.28 13.63
CA ASN A 29 -6.89 -6.02 12.56
C ASN A 29 -6.12 -5.07 11.64
N LEU A 30 -5.01 -5.56 11.08
CA LEU A 30 -4.28 -4.90 10.00
C LEU A 30 -5.16 -4.88 8.74
N VAL A 31 -5.31 -3.70 8.16
CA VAL A 31 -5.99 -3.49 6.88
C VAL A 31 -5.03 -2.93 5.84
N VAL A 32 -5.26 -3.31 4.58
CA VAL A 32 -4.58 -2.76 3.41
C VAL A 32 -5.58 -1.96 2.58
N HIS A 33 -5.23 -0.73 2.21
CA HIS A 33 -6.00 0.14 1.33
C HIS A 33 -5.39 0.10 -0.08
N PRO A 34 -5.87 -0.78 -0.97
CA PRO A 34 -5.30 -0.92 -2.32
C PRO A 34 -5.54 0.31 -3.21
N SER A 35 -6.58 1.09 -2.93
CA SER A 35 -6.97 2.27 -3.72
C SER A 35 -6.65 3.56 -2.97
N GLU A 36 -6.07 4.53 -3.68
CA GLU A 36 -5.89 5.89 -3.14
C GLU A 36 -7.19 6.69 -3.10
N THR A 37 -8.13 6.41 -4.02
CA THR A 37 -9.38 7.17 -4.19
C THR A 37 -10.54 6.58 -3.41
N ASP A 38 -10.50 5.28 -3.13
CA ASP A 38 -11.52 4.60 -2.35
C ASP A 38 -10.91 4.04 -1.06
N ARG A 39 -11.01 4.83 0.01
CA ARG A 39 -10.58 4.43 1.35
C ARG A 39 -11.59 3.50 2.05
N THR A 40 -12.79 3.34 1.50
CA THR A 40 -13.83 2.47 2.07
C THR A 40 -13.57 1.00 1.74
N SER A 41 -12.94 0.73 0.60
CA SER A 41 -12.53 -0.62 0.16
C SER A 41 -11.22 -1.08 0.83
N ALA A 42 -11.21 -1.19 2.15
CA ALA A 42 -10.09 -1.73 2.90
C ALA A 42 -10.13 -3.27 2.96
N ALA A 43 -9.00 -3.92 2.71
CA ALA A 43 -8.84 -5.36 2.80
C ALA A 43 -8.34 -5.75 4.20
N ASP A 44 -9.18 -6.41 5.00
CA ASP A 44 -8.78 -6.96 6.31
C ASP A 44 -7.92 -8.22 6.10
N VAL A 45 -6.65 -8.13 6.52
CA VAL A 45 -5.67 -9.20 6.33
C VAL A 45 -6.08 -10.45 7.10
N ARG A 46 -6.66 -10.31 8.29
CA ARG A 46 -7.11 -11.45 9.09
C ARG A 46 -8.25 -12.18 8.40
N GLU A 47 -9.22 -11.45 7.88
CA GLU A 47 -10.35 -12.03 7.15
C GLU A 47 -9.90 -12.76 5.88
N ILE A 48 -8.93 -12.20 5.15
CA ILE A 48 -8.32 -12.87 3.97
C ILE A 48 -7.68 -14.20 4.36
N ILE A 49 -6.87 -14.22 5.42
CA ILE A 49 -6.19 -15.45 5.88
C ILE A 49 -7.21 -16.49 6.32
N ASP A 50 -8.25 -16.09 7.07
CA ASP A 50 -9.30 -16.99 7.52
C ASP A 50 -10.11 -17.56 6.34
N ASP A 51 -10.33 -16.77 5.28
CA ASP A 51 -10.98 -17.24 4.05
C ASP A 51 -10.11 -18.20 3.24
N LEU A 52 -8.81 -17.91 3.09
CA LEU A 52 -7.86 -18.82 2.46
C LEU A 52 -7.81 -20.17 3.19
N ARG A 53 -7.81 -20.14 4.53
CA ARG A 53 -7.84 -21.38 5.34
C ARG A 53 -9.10 -22.20 5.09
N ARG A 54 -10.28 -21.57 4.97
CA ARG A 54 -11.53 -22.27 4.62
C ARG A 54 -11.47 -22.92 3.23
N ARG A 55 -10.69 -22.36 2.30
CA ARG A 55 -10.44 -22.91 0.96
C ARG A 55 -9.33 -23.99 0.95
N GLY A 56 -8.82 -24.40 2.12
CA GLY A 56 -7.75 -25.38 2.25
C GLY A 56 -6.35 -24.83 2.00
N ILE A 57 -6.18 -23.50 1.85
CA ILE A 57 -4.88 -22.85 1.67
C ILE A 57 -4.35 -22.46 3.06
N THR A 58 -3.25 -23.06 3.48
CA THR A 58 -2.62 -22.78 4.76
C THR A 58 -1.42 -21.84 4.62
N THR A 59 -1.09 -21.15 5.71
CA THR A 59 0.11 -20.32 5.80
C THR A 59 1.38 -21.19 5.80
N PRO A 60 2.53 -20.70 5.28
CA PRO A 60 2.79 -19.32 4.85
C PRO A 60 2.18 -18.99 3.47
N VAL A 61 1.61 -17.79 3.35
CA VAL A 61 1.09 -17.24 2.08
C VAL A 61 1.71 -15.88 1.81
N LEU A 62 1.91 -15.56 0.53
CA LEU A 62 2.38 -14.25 0.08
C LEU A 62 1.25 -13.49 -0.61
N LEU A 63 0.67 -12.53 0.10
CA LEU A 63 -0.35 -11.63 -0.44
C LEU A 63 0.32 -10.55 -1.29
N ARG A 64 -0.22 -10.32 -2.49
CA ARG A 64 0.21 -9.25 -3.40
C ARG A 64 -0.96 -8.32 -3.67
N PHE A 65 -0.69 -7.02 -3.62
CA PHE A 65 -1.66 -5.97 -3.94
C PHE A 65 -1.12 -5.14 -5.11
N PRO A 66 -1.32 -5.55 -6.38
CA PRO A 66 -0.81 -4.84 -7.56
C PRO A 66 -1.25 -3.38 -7.64
N GLN A 67 -2.37 -3.05 -7.00
CA GLN A 67 -2.89 -1.70 -6.91
C GLN A 67 -1.93 -0.76 -6.15
N LEU A 68 -1.20 -1.24 -5.14
CA LEU A 68 -0.17 -0.47 -4.44
C LEU A 68 0.98 -0.10 -5.38
N ILE A 69 1.42 -1.02 -6.23
CA ILE A 69 2.48 -0.77 -7.22
C ILE A 69 2.02 0.32 -8.21
N THR A 70 0.80 0.17 -8.73
CA THR A 70 0.20 1.16 -9.65
C THR A 70 0.09 2.55 -9.00
N ALA A 71 -0.31 2.60 -7.72
CA ALA A 71 -0.42 3.83 -6.95
C ALA A 71 0.96 4.51 -6.78
N GLN A 72 2.00 3.74 -6.44
CA GLN A 72 3.36 4.25 -6.29
C GLN A 72 3.93 4.82 -7.60
N VAL A 73 3.73 4.13 -8.74
CA VAL A 73 4.14 4.64 -10.06
C VAL A 73 3.44 5.96 -10.37
N ARG A 74 2.12 6.06 -10.12
CA ARG A 74 1.36 7.30 -10.30
C ARG A 74 1.81 8.42 -9.36
N LYS A 75 2.17 8.09 -8.12
CA LYS A 75 2.69 9.05 -7.13
C LYS A 75 4.02 9.62 -7.60
N LEU A 76 4.94 8.76 -8.04
CA LEU A 76 6.24 9.16 -8.60
C LEU A 76 6.07 10.07 -9.82
N GLN A 77 5.25 9.66 -10.78
CA GLN A 77 4.98 10.45 -11.98
C GLN A 77 4.39 11.83 -11.63
N ARG A 78 3.41 11.89 -10.72
CA ARG A 78 2.80 13.15 -10.30
C ARG A 78 3.79 14.07 -9.58
N ALA A 79 4.72 13.52 -8.80
CA ALA A 79 5.77 14.30 -8.14
C ALA A 79 6.67 15.00 -9.17
N PHE A 80 7.20 14.25 -10.15
CA PHE A 80 8.01 14.82 -11.23
C PHE A 80 7.25 15.82 -12.08
N GLN A 81 6.00 15.52 -12.45
CA GLN A 81 5.17 16.45 -13.21
C GLN A 81 4.93 17.76 -12.45
N ARG A 82 4.80 17.71 -11.12
CA ARG A 82 4.65 18.92 -10.29
C ARG A 82 5.92 19.76 -10.34
N SER A 83 7.08 19.15 -10.09
CA SER A 83 8.37 19.86 -10.11
C SER A 83 8.71 20.41 -11.50
N ILE A 84 8.44 19.67 -12.58
CA ILE A 84 8.65 20.17 -13.96
C ILE A 84 7.87 21.46 -14.21
N ARG A 85 6.60 21.51 -13.77
CA ARG A 85 5.78 22.73 -13.89
C ARG A 85 6.28 23.86 -13.00
N GLU A 86 6.67 23.55 -11.77
CA GLU A 86 7.13 24.54 -10.78
C GLU A 86 8.44 25.23 -11.20
N TYR A 87 9.34 24.49 -11.82
CA TYR A 87 10.65 24.99 -12.25
C TYR A 87 10.74 25.26 -13.76
N GLU A 88 9.62 25.23 -14.47
CA GLU A 88 9.54 25.46 -15.92
C GLU A 88 10.55 24.63 -16.73
N TYR A 89 10.81 23.40 -16.28
CA TYR A 89 11.79 22.52 -16.90
C TYR A 89 11.31 22.08 -18.29
N GLN A 90 12.16 22.25 -19.31
CA GLN A 90 11.77 22.02 -20.70
C GLN A 90 11.82 20.54 -21.13
N GLY A 91 12.44 19.67 -20.32
CA GLY A 91 12.51 18.24 -20.58
C GLY A 91 11.33 17.46 -20.00
N ALA A 92 11.28 16.17 -20.33
CA ALA A 92 10.28 15.23 -19.81
C ALA A 92 10.91 14.22 -18.85
N HIS A 93 10.14 13.76 -17.87
CA HIS A 93 10.50 12.64 -17.01
C HIS A 93 9.93 11.33 -17.56
N MET A 94 10.78 10.31 -17.72
CA MET A 94 10.39 8.95 -18.08
C MET A 94 10.70 8.00 -16.93
N CYS A 95 9.69 7.30 -16.44
CA CYS A 95 9.86 6.30 -15.39
C CYS A 95 10.34 4.97 -16.00
N VAL A 96 11.40 4.38 -15.45
CA VAL A 96 11.90 3.06 -15.86
C VAL A 96 11.89 2.13 -14.65
N TYR A 97 11.35 0.93 -14.83
CA TYR A 97 11.35 -0.09 -13.79
C TYR A 97 12.56 -1.03 -13.94
N PRO A 98 13.52 -1.03 -13.00
CA PRO A 98 14.69 -1.89 -13.08
C PRO A 98 14.33 -3.32 -12.66
N MET A 99 14.03 -4.20 -13.62
CA MET A 99 13.59 -5.59 -13.40
C MET A 99 14.45 -6.40 -12.40
N LYS A 100 15.72 -6.03 -12.21
CA LYS A 100 16.61 -6.65 -11.20
C LYS A 100 16.06 -6.62 -9.78
N VAL A 101 15.18 -5.66 -9.45
CA VAL A 101 14.60 -5.54 -8.09
C VAL A 101 13.52 -6.59 -7.83
N ASN A 102 12.79 -7.01 -8.87
CA ASN A 102 11.80 -8.07 -8.80
C ASN A 102 11.44 -8.54 -10.22
N GLN A 103 11.82 -9.78 -10.57
CA GLN A 103 11.60 -10.34 -11.91
C GLN A 103 10.23 -11.04 -12.06
N ASN A 104 9.38 -11.02 -11.02
CA ASN A 104 8.11 -11.75 -11.04
C ASN A 104 7.13 -11.09 -12.02
N ARG A 105 6.58 -11.87 -12.96
CA ARG A 105 5.62 -11.38 -13.96
C ARG A 105 4.36 -10.73 -13.38
N ALA A 106 3.99 -11.07 -12.15
CA ALA A 106 2.82 -10.50 -11.48
C ALA A 106 3.06 -9.09 -10.88
N VAL A 107 4.27 -8.55 -11.04
CA VAL A 107 4.71 -7.23 -10.53
C VAL A 107 4.80 -6.22 -11.67
#